data_AF-A0A087M5T9-F1
#
_entry.id   AF-A0A087M5T9-F1
#
_cell.length_a   1.000
_cell.length_b   1.000
_cell.length_c   1.000
_cell.angle_alpha   90.00
_cell.angle_beta   90.00
_cell.angle_gamma   90.00
#
_symmetry.space_group_name_H-M   'P 1'
#
loop_
_entity.id
_entity.type
_entity.pdbx_description
1 polymer ?
#
loop_
_entity_poly.entity_id
_entity_poly.type
_entity_poly.pdbx_seq_one_letter_code
_entity_poly.pdbx_strand_id
1 'polypeptide(L)' 'METARETHRTAIATALSAELQRQAEAGAQRVDVEALAEAVLRVLDPHPPLAEGQRPEELNSSNDG' A
#
# COMPACT_ATOMS: atom_id res chain seq x y z
N MET A 1 8.95 19.96 5.69
CA MET A 1 9.66 18.73 6.12
C MET A 1 9.01 18.10 7.35
N GLU A 2 8.55 18.89 8.33
CA GLU A 2 7.81 18.39 9.51
C GLU A 2 6.52 17.64 9.14
N THR A 3 5.73 18.21 8.23
CA THR A 3 4.45 17.65 7.76
C THR A 3 4.60 16.29 7.08
N ALA A 4 5.58 16.09 6.21
CA ALA A 4 5.80 14.81 5.53
C ALA A 4 6.19 13.69 6.51
N ARG A 5 6.97 14.03 7.55
CA ARG A 5 7.35 13.08 8.60
C ARG A 5 6.15 12.70 9.47
N GLU A 6 5.28 13.65 9.78
CA GLU A 6 4.03 13.42 10.51
C GLU A 6 3.04 12.57 9.69
N THR A 7 2.96 12.81 8.38
CA THR A 7 2.17 11.99 7.45
C THR A 7 2.69 10.54 7.43
N HIS A 8 4.00 10.33 7.30
CA HIS A 8 4.58 8.98 7.35
C HIS A 8 4.33 8.28 8.69
N ARG A 9 4.52 8.99 9.81
CA ARG A 9 4.26 8.41 11.14
C ARG A 9 2.81 7.98 11.27
N THR A 10 1.87 8.79 10.80
CA THR A 10 0.44 8.48 10.83
C THR A 10 0.12 7.28 9.96
N ALA A 11 0.65 7.22 8.73
CA ALA A 11 0.45 6.08 7.83
C ALA A 11 1.00 4.76 8.40
N ILE A 12 2.19 4.80 9.02
CA ILE A 12 2.78 3.64 9.70
C ILE A 12 1.90 3.20 10.87
N ALA A 13 1.43 4.13 11.71
CA ALA A 13 0.56 3.81 12.83
C ALA A 13 -0.76 3.17 12.38
N THR A 14 -1.35 3.67 11.29
CA THR A 14 -2.54 3.08 10.68
C THR A 14 -2.28 1.67 10.18
N ALA A 15 -1.18 1.44 9.45
CA ALA A 15 -0.83 0.12 8.93
C ALA A 15 -0.58 -0.91 10.04
N LEU A 16 0.15 -0.52 11.09
CA LEU A 16 0.38 -1.37 12.26
C LEU A 16 -0.93 -1.70 13.00
N SER A 17 -1.81 -0.71 13.18
CA SER A 17 -3.11 -0.91 13.84
C SER A 17 -3.97 -1.89 13.05
N ALA A 18 -4.02 -1.75 11.73
CA ALA A 18 -4.76 -2.66 10.85
C ALA A 18 -4.21 -4.09 10.91
N GLU A 19 -2.89 -4.25 10.91
CA GLU A 19 -2.26 -5.57 10.97
C GLU A 19 -2.46 -6.24 12.34
N LEU A 20 -2.32 -5.52 13.44
CA LEU A 20 -2.62 -6.04 14.79
C LEU A 20 -4.08 -6.49 14.90
N GLN A 21 -5.02 -5.71 14.34
CA GLN A 21 -6.43 -6.09 14.31
C GLN A 21 -6.65 -7.38 13.52
N ARG A 22 -6.04 -7.50 12.32
CA ARG A 22 -6.10 -8.74 11.53
C ARG A 22 -5.56 -9.96 12.27
N GLN A 23 -4.43 -9.81 12.96
CA GLN A 23 -3.85 -10.90 13.75
C GLN A 23 -4.76 -11.30 14.92
N ALA A 24 -5.37 -10.34 15.60
CA ALA A 24 -6.34 -10.61 16.66
C ALA A 24 -7.58 -11.36 16.13
N GLU A 25 -8.13 -10.93 15.00
CA GLU A 25 -9.26 -11.59 14.33
C GLU A 25 -8.91 -13.01 13.84
N ALA A 26 -7.66 -13.21 13.41
CA ALA A 26 -7.14 -14.53 13.02
C ALA A 26 -6.83 -15.43 14.23
N GLY A 27 -7.00 -14.94 15.47
CA GLY A 27 -6.74 -15.72 16.68
C GLY A 27 -5.25 -15.94 16.97
N ALA A 28 -4.38 -15.02 16.55
CA ALA A 28 -2.96 -15.11 16.78
C ALA A 28 -2.66 -15.12 18.30
N GLN A 29 -1.98 -16.17 18.78
CA GLN A 29 -1.58 -16.28 20.20
C GLN A 29 -0.36 -15.40 20.52
N ARG A 30 0.37 -14.96 19.49
CA ARG A 30 1.54 -14.09 19.58
C ARG A 30 1.51 -13.12 18.41
N VAL A 31 2.15 -11.98 18.58
CA VAL A 31 2.34 -11.01 17.51
C VAL A 31 3.25 -11.60 16.44
N ASP A 32 2.78 -11.62 15.21
CA ASP A 32 3.59 -11.89 14.03
C ASP A 32 4.33 -10.61 13.65
N VAL A 33 5.60 -10.54 14.05
CA VAL A 33 6.47 -9.37 13.84
C VAL A 33 6.87 -9.21 12.39
N GLU A 34 6.99 -10.32 11.65
CA GLU A 34 7.32 -10.29 10.21
C GLU A 34 6.18 -9.62 9.44
N ALA A 35 4.94 -10.02 9.71
CA ALA A 35 3.77 -9.39 9.09
C ALA A 35 3.65 -7.88 9.41
N LEU A 36 4.04 -7.46 10.62
CA LEU A 36 4.13 -6.04 10.98
C LEU A 36 5.24 -5.33 10.20
N ALA A 37 6.41 -5.94 10.06
CA ALA A 37 7.50 -5.38 9.27
C ALA A 37 7.08 -5.18 7.81
N GLU A 38 6.40 -6.15 7.22
CA GLU A 38 5.84 -6.01 5.86
C GLU A 38 4.81 -4.88 5.76
N ALA A 39 3.95 -4.72 6.77
CA ALA A 39 2.97 -3.63 6.79
C ALA A 39 3.66 -2.26 6.79
N VAL A 40 4.78 -2.11 7.51
CA VAL A 40 5.60 -0.89 7.48
C VAL A 40 6.27 -0.71 6.13
N LEU A 41 6.88 -1.76 5.56
CA LEU A 41 7.55 -1.68 4.27
C LEU A 41 6.60 -1.23 3.15
N ARG A 42 5.35 -1.70 3.14
CA ARG A 42 4.32 -1.24 2.19
C ARG A 42 3.98 0.25 2.30
N VAL A 43 4.15 0.84 3.48
CA VAL A 43 3.95 2.29 3.68
C VAL A 43 5.17 3.09 3.21
N LEU A 44 6.37 2.57 3.47
CA LEU A 44 7.62 3.24 3.11
C LEU A 44 7.93 3.15 1.60
N ASP A 45 7.52 2.05 0.97
CA ASP A 45 7.67 1.79 -0.45
C ASP A 45 6.32 1.32 -1.04
N PRO A 46 5.40 2.27 -1.29
CA PRO A 46 4.13 1.96 -1.90
C PRO A 46 4.38 1.56 -3.36
N HIS A 47 4.35 0.25 -3.63
CA HIS A 47 4.37 -0.22 -5.01
C HIS A 47 3.21 0.44 -5.77
N PRO A 48 3.47 1.01 -6.96
CA PRO A 48 2.40 1.53 -7.79
C PRO A 48 1.40 0.39 -8.06
N PRO A 49 0.08 0.68 -8.05
CA PRO A 49 -0.89 -0.31 -8.48
C PRO A 49 -0.46 -0.81 -9.86
N LEU A 50 -0.45 -2.13 -10.05
CA LEU A 50 -0.28 -2.75 -11.37
C LEU A 50 -1.29 -2.06 -12.29
N ALA A 51 -0.78 -1.22 -13.19
CA ALA A 51 -1.61 -0.52 -14.16
C ALA A 51 -2.17 -1.57 -15.12
N GLU A 52 -3.37 -2.08 -14.82
CA GLU A 52 -4.22 -2.69 -15.84
C GLU A 52 -4.73 -1.56 -16.74
N GLY A 53 -3.91 -1.20 -17.73
CA GLY A 53 -4.22 -0.16 -18.71
C GLY A 53 -3.21 -0.22 -19.84
N GLN A 54 -3.61 -0.87 -20.93
CA GLN A 54 -2.81 -1.10 -22.13
C GLN A 54 -2.36 0.21 -22.80
N ARG A 55 -1.33 0.05 -23.63
CA ARG A 55 -0.50 1.08 -24.27
C ARG A 55 -1.29 1.94 -25.28
N PRO A 56 -0.84 3.18 -25.56
CA PRO A 56 -1.49 4.20 -26.42
C PRO A 56 -1.66 3.85 -27.92
N GLU A 57 -1.57 2.59 -28.30
CA GLU A 57 -1.59 2.10 -29.69
C GLU A 57 -3.01 2.12 -30.30
N GLU A 58 -4.06 2.21 -29.48
CA GLU A 58 -5.48 2.21 -29.89
C GLU A 58 -6.05 3.61 -30.19
N LEU A 59 -5.29 4.69 -29.97
CA LEU A 59 -5.76 6.07 -30.18
C LEU A 59 -5.55 6.60 -31.62
N ASN A 60 -4.89 5.83 -32.50
CA ASN A 60 -4.55 6.26 -33.87
C ASN A 60 -5.47 5.70 -34.97
N SER A 61 -6.50 4.91 -34.65
CA SER A 61 -7.34 4.24 -35.67
C SER A 61 -8.65 4.96 -36.03
N SER A 62 -8.92 6.16 -35.50
CA SER A 62 -10.24 6.81 -35.66
C SER A 62 -10.22 8.26 -36.18
N ASN A 63 -9.19 8.71 -36.93
CA ASN A 63 -9.28 10.05 -37.52
C ASN A 63 -8.70 10.23 -38.93
N ASP A 64 -8.83 9.22 -39.80
CA ASP A 64 -8.81 9.43 -41.25
C ASP A 64 -10.24 9.39 -41.78
N GLY A 65 -10.90 10.55 -41.77
CA GLY A 65 -12.20 10.83 -42.37
C GLY A 65 -12.24 12.25 -42.92
#